data_AF-A0A7W0MF10-F1
#
_entry.id   AF-A0A7W0MF10-F1
#
_cell.length_a   1.000
_cell.length_b   1.000
_cell.length_c   1.000
_cell.angle_alpha   90.00
_cell.angle_beta   90.00
_cell.angle_gamma   90.00
#
_symmetry.space_group_name_H-M   'P 1'
#
loop_
_entity.id
_entity.type
_entity.pdbx_description
1 polymer ?
#
loop_
_entity_poly.entity_id
_entity_poly.type
_entity_poly.pdbx_seq_one_letter_code
_entity_poly.pdbx_strand_id
1 'polypeptide(L)'
;MPVKVKCSGCESVLNAPDRARGKAVKCPKCGTPIRVPAEGAASRPAKRKPASAVSNDSSEFLAGFDLGRVEDRSTRVCPKCGTVVSAEDVDCPMCGADLVSGGMGTSQRARAGRKGAAPSEYYGNALREGVKYLGKKQSLAWKSVILFSIFGVLAMLGWLMLVWCHNWPPQMFWIFVASILTLFLPGWVWVVQNQLIRRALEPKREKYPVRMEPFIAVSLGIKAFAWSLIFGLPIWMLLGLPGLVLTKMESGTGPILLAVAAGLFLPVALVSWPVAQAHFAMPLTWPGWAIHKVLPDVGKNIGPSMHWAVFAFLTAVPIMGIATGGGFLAWKDLSTLSETLAYNADVNADKDALLYAEQEQLEATPEVTEGAKRETKDIEWMRLLWPSVAIVLTALPAGFWLVFNARTAAYFVKLFRPNIDELIAHEKEYVYVAKSADERSLETKSTESWATVFASVGVAVALGLAGGAIFATFNDDIGYLYGMGAGIAIMGGLTALGGKIAVCKIAWEESAIWAIFCFFSPFDIVLFIYSIKNWHAAKLPFVTYLLANAAVALGYVLMIMGVVSEVVAAQPPAN
;
A
#
# COMPACT_ATOMS: atom_id res chain seq x y z
N MET A 1 -34.81 38.42 -33.37
CA MET A 1 -35.20 39.21 -34.55
C MET A 1 -34.25 38.89 -35.70
N PRO A 2 -34.73 38.71 -36.95
CA PRO A 2 -33.87 38.34 -38.07
C PRO A 2 -32.74 39.35 -38.29
N VAL A 3 -31.51 38.85 -38.49
CA VAL A 3 -30.30 39.67 -38.64
C VAL A 3 -30.05 39.92 -40.12
N LYS A 4 -29.89 41.20 -40.50
CA LYS A 4 -29.49 41.58 -41.85
C LYS A 4 -27.99 41.36 -42.01
N VAL A 5 -27.60 40.50 -42.95
CA VAL A 5 -26.19 40.22 -43.28
C VAL A 5 -25.98 40.42 -44.78
N LYS A 6 -24.96 41.19 -45.16
CA LYS A 6 -24.59 41.41 -46.56
C LYS A 6 -23.69 40.27 -47.04
N CYS A 7 -24.01 39.67 -48.18
CA CYS A 7 -23.17 38.62 -48.77
C CYS A 7 -21.89 39.24 -49.36
N SER A 8 -20.72 38.69 -49.05
CA SER A 8 -19.44 39.17 -49.60
C SER A 8 -19.24 38.83 -51.08
N GLY A 9 -19.96 37.84 -51.62
CA GLY A 9 -19.78 37.40 -53.01
C GLY A 9 -20.68 38.12 -54.03
N CYS A 10 -21.92 38.45 -53.67
CA CYS A 10 -22.89 39.07 -54.58
C CYS A 10 -23.51 40.36 -54.03
N GLU A 11 -23.01 40.84 -52.89
CA GLU A 11 -23.44 42.06 -52.20
C GLU A 11 -24.92 42.16 -51.80
N SER A 12 -25.73 41.13 -52.06
CA SER A 12 -27.12 41.11 -51.66
C SER A 12 -27.29 41.02 -50.14
N VAL A 13 -28.23 41.80 -49.60
CA VAL A 13 -28.59 41.80 -48.17
C VAL A 13 -29.61 40.70 -47.91
N LEU A 14 -29.29 39.81 -46.99
CA LEU A 14 -30.11 38.66 -46.62
C LEU A 14 -30.55 38.76 -45.16
N ASN A 15 -31.79 38.34 -44.88
CA ASN A 15 -32.30 38.22 -43.52
C ASN A 15 -32.02 36.80 -43.01
N ALA A 16 -31.02 36.66 -42.13
CA ALA A 16 -30.69 35.38 -41.52
C ALA A 16 -31.55 35.13 -40.26
N PRO A 17 -32.08 33.92 -40.06
CA PRO A 17 -32.85 33.58 -38.86
C PRO A 17 -31.93 33.53 -37.62
N ASP A 18 -32.45 33.85 -36.44
CA ASP A 18 -31.65 33.95 -35.20
C ASP A 18 -30.86 32.68 -34.87
N ARG A 19 -31.40 31.50 -35.18
CA ARG A 19 -30.72 30.20 -35.00
C ARG A 19 -29.42 30.04 -35.81
N ALA A 20 -29.20 30.88 -36.81
CA ALA A 20 -28.02 30.88 -37.66
C ALA A 20 -26.90 31.78 -37.12
N ARG A 21 -27.12 32.55 -36.04
CA ARG A 21 -26.09 33.38 -35.39
C ARG A 21 -24.89 32.54 -34.97
N GLY A 22 -23.70 33.02 -35.30
CA GLY A 22 -22.43 32.31 -35.08
C GLY A 22 -22.14 31.16 -36.05
N LYS A 23 -23.06 30.84 -36.98
CA LYS A 23 -22.90 29.75 -37.96
C LYS A 23 -22.72 30.31 -39.38
N ALA A 24 -22.07 29.50 -40.23
CA ALA A 24 -21.94 29.80 -41.66
C ALA A 24 -23.17 29.28 -42.41
N VAL A 25 -23.84 30.15 -43.17
CA VAL A 25 -24.99 29.84 -44.03
C VAL A 25 -24.66 30.17 -45.47
N LYS A 26 -25.07 29.33 -46.42
CA LYS A 26 -24.84 29.58 -47.85
C LYS A 26 -25.76 30.68 -48.37
N CYS A 27 -25.23 31.59 -49.17
CA CYS A 27 -26.02 32.59 -49.88
C CYS A 27 -26.94 31.89 -50.90
N PRO A 28 -28.26 32.16 -50.90
CA PRO A 28 -29.18 31.57 -51.88
C PRO A 28 -28.96 32.13 -53.31
N LYS A 29 -28.32 33.29 -53.47
CA LYS A 29 -28.07 33.90 -54.78
C LYS A 29 -26.77 33.47 -55.46
N CYS A 30 -25.70 33.23 -54.69
CA CYS A 30 -24.38 32.92 -55.26
C CYS A 30 -23.68 31.71 -54.61
N GLY A 31 -24.31 31.02 -53.66
CA GLY A 31 -23.75 29.85 -52.99
C GLY A 31 -22.61 30.13 -51.99
N THR A 32 -22.06 31.35 -51.96
CA THR A 32 -20.94 31.73 -51.09
C THR A 32 -21.33 31.60 -49.60
N PRO A 33 -20.52 30.93 -48.76
CA PRO A 33 -20.80 30.78 -47.33
C PRO A 33 -20.60 32.13 -46.59
N ILE A 34 -21.64 32.59 -45.88
CA ILE A 34 -21.68 33.83 -45.09
C ILE A 34 -21.71 33.47 -43.61
N ARG A 35 -20.84 34.05 -42.79
CA ARG A 35 -20.90 33.92 -41.32
C ARG A 35 -21.84 34.97 -40.73
N VAL A 36 -22.85 34.53 -39.98
CA VAL A 36 -23.77 35.42 -39.26
C VAL A 36 -23.13 35.79 -37.91
N PRO A 37 -23.03 37.09 -37.54
CA PRO A 37 -22.46 37.49 -36.26
C PRO A 37 -23.21 36.90 -35.06
N ALA A 38 -22.47 36.44 -34.04
CA ALA A 38 -23.06 36.01 -32.77
C ALA A 38 -23.40 37.23 -31.90
N GLU A 39 -24.53 37.18 -31.18
CA GLU A 39 -24.87 38.19 -30.17
C GLU A 39 -23.86 38.12 -29.01
N GLY A 40 -23.23 39.24 -28.68
CA GLY A 40 -22.32 39.36 -27.52
C GLY A 40 -20.87 39.75 -27.82
N ALA A 41 -20.45 39.87 -29.09
CA ALA A 41 -19.16 40.50 -29.41
C ALA A 41 -19.31 42.03 -29.37
N ALA A 42 -19.23 42.60 -28.17
CA ALA A 42 -19.12 44.04 -27.95
C ALA A 42 -17.91 44.57 -28.74
N SER A 43 -18.19 45.45 -29.70
CA SER A 43 -17.18 46.24 -30.40
C SER A 43 -16.46 47.15 -29.41
N ARG A 44 -15.17 46.89 -29.18
CA ARG A 44 -14.27 47.88 -28.55
C ARG A 44 -14.23 49.13 -29.44
N PRO A 45 -14.24 50.35 -28.87
CA PRO A 45 -14.39 51.58 -29.63
C PRO A 45 -13.11 51.90 -30.42
N ALA A 46 -13.26 52.09 -31.72
CA ALA A 46 -12.22 52.61 -32.60
C ALA A 46 -12.02 54.11 -32.32
N LYS A 47 -10.79 54.46 -31.95
CA LYS A 47 -10.32 55.84 -31.73
C LYS A 47 -10.24 56.54 -33.09
N ARG A 48 -11.02 57.61 -33.28
CA ARG A 48 -10.93 58.53 -34.43
C ARG A 48 -9.58 59.24 -34.47
N LYS A 49 -9.02 59.44 -35.67
CA LYS A 49 -8.26 60.64 -36.09
C LYS A 49 -8.33 60.82 -37.63
N PRO A 50 -8.04 62.03 -38.16
CA PRO A 50 -8.87 62.69 -39.16
C PRO A 50 -8.38 62.53 -40.60
N ALA A 51 -9.24 62.95 -41.54
CA ALA A 51 -8.99 62.98 -42.97
C ALA A 51 -8.03 64.12 -43.39
N SER A 52 -7.17 63.82 -44.36
CA SER A 52 -6.81 64.75 -45.45
C SER A 52 -6.46 63.93 -46.69
N ALA A 53 -7.05 64.30 -47.82
CA ALA A 53 -6.77 63.75 -49.13
C ALA A 53 -5.48 64.34 -49.71
N VAL A 54 -4.60 63.51 -50.30
CA VAL A 54 -3.70 63.86 -51.40
C VAL A 54 -3.49 62.62 -52.28
N SER A 55 -3.54 62.82 -53.58
CA SER A 55 -3.42 61.88 -54.69
C SER A 55 -1.97 61.51 -55.06
N ASN A 56 -1.82 60.34 -55.69
CA ASN A 56 -0.73 59.86 -56.55
C ASN A 56 0.69 59.71 -55.95
N ASP A 57 1.07 58.48 -55.57
CA ASP A 57 1.97 57.60 -56.34
C ASP A 57 2.10 56.25 -55.59
N SER A 58 1.84 55.12 -56.25
CA SER A 58 1.56 53.83 -55.58
C SER A 58 2.80 53.08 -55.09
N SER A 59 3.99 53.68 -55.17
CA SER A 59 5.24 53.10 -54.68
C SER A 59 5.85 53.83 -53.47
N GLU A 60 5.47 55.08 -53.20
CA GLU A 60 6.05 55.89 -52.10
C GLU A 60 5.21 55.82 -50.80
N PHE A 61 3.90 55.54 -50.91
CA PHE A 61 3.02 55.35 -49.73
C PHE A 61 3.40 54.12 -48.88
N LEU A 62 3.90 53.05 -49.51
CA LEU A 62 4.39 51.88 -48.79
C LEU A 62 5.80 52.10 -48.21
N ALA A 63 6.59 53.02 -48.76
CA ALA A 63 7.93 53.34 -48.27
C ALA A 63 7.89 54.20 -46.99
N GLY A 64 6.84 54.98 -46.78
CA GLY A 64 6.63 55.79 -45.55
C GLY A 64 5.86 55.09 -44.42
N PHE A 65 5.33 53.88 -44.66
CA PHE A 65 4.65 53.10 -43.63
C PHE A 65 5.70 52.39 -42.77
N ASP A 66 6.10 53.04 -41.67
CA ASP A 66 6.97 52.45 -40.65
C ASP A 66 6.23 51.31 -39.94
N LEU A 67 6.33 50.12 -40.53
CA LEU A 67 5.74 48.86 -40.05
C LEU A 67 6.16 48.58 -38.60
N GLY A 68 7.35 49.05 -38.18
CA GLY A 68 7.87 48.89 -36.82
C GLY A 68 7.05 49.64 -35.75
N ARG A 69 6.21 50.60 -36.15
CA ARG A 69 5.36 51.40 -35.27
C ARG A 69 3.91 50.88 -35.18
N VAL A 70 3.51 50.00 -36.10
CA VAL A 70 2.16 49.39 -36.16
C VAL A 70 2.20 47.92 -35.71
N GLU A 71 3.36 47.28 -35.74
CA GLU A 71 3.55 45.92 -35.25
C GLU A 71 3.41 45.87 -33.72
N ASP A 72 2.38 45.16 -33.25
CA ASP A 72 2.09 45.03 -31.82
C ASP A 72 3.11 44.08 -31.16
N ARG A 73 4.23 44.65 -30.69
CA ARG A 73 5.34 43.91 -30.05
C ARG A 73 4.93 43.14 -28.78
N SER A 74 3.74 43.41 -28.24
CA SER A 74 3.22 42.73 -27.05
C SER A 74 2.63 41.35 -27.35
N THR A 75 2.41 41.02 -28.62
CA THR A 75 1.81 39.74 -29.02
C THR A 75 2.64 39.05 -30.10
N ARG A 76 2.73 37.73 -30.00
CA ARG A 76 3.42 36.87 -30.97
C ARG A 76 2.44 35.85 -31.51
N VAL A 77 2.54 35.52 -32.79
CA VAL A 77 1.73 34.47 -33.40
C VAL A 77 2.50 33.16 -33.31
N CYS A 78 1.86 32.12 -32.76
CA CYS A 78 2.48 30.80 -32.70
C CYS A 78 2.76 30.27 -34.12
N PRO A 79 4.02 29.90 -34.45
CA PRO A 79 4.40 29.47 -35.80
C PRO A 79 3.74 28.15 -36.23
N LYS A 80 3.24 27.35 -35.27
CA LYS A 80 2.66 26.02 -35.54
C LYS A 80 1.14 26.05 -35.70
N CYS A 81 0.42 26.81 -34.88
CA CYS A 81 -1.04 26.81 -34.86
C CYS A 81 -1.69 28.17 -35.14
N GLY A 82 -0.89 29.23 -35.32
CA GLY A 82 -1.39 30.57 -35.65
C GLY A 82 -2.14 31.28 -34.52
N THR A 83 -2.14 30.73 -33.29
CA THR A 83 -2.77 31.39 -32.14
C THR A 83 -1.93 32.57 -31.69
N VAL A 84 -2.58 33.71 -31.40
CA VAL A 84 -1.95 34.89 -30.83
C VAL A 84 -1.67 34.63 -29.34
N VAL A 85 -0.42 34.79 -28.94
CA VAL A 85 0.10 34.49 -27.60
C VAL A 85 0.82 35.73 -27.05
N SER A 86 0.96 35.86 -25.74
CA SER A 86 1.68 37.02 -25.19
C SER A 86 3.17 36.93 -25.56
N ALA A 87 3.85 38.08 -25.62
CA ALA A 87 5.29 38.11 -25.91
C ALA A 87 6.15 37.52 -24.77
N GLU A 88 5.58 37.34 -23.58
CA GLU A 88 6.23 36.75 -22.40
C GLU A 88 6.15 35.22 -22.37
N ASP A 89 5.19 34.63 -23.09
CA ASP A 89 5.03 33.17 -23.12
C ASP A 89 6.15 32.52 -23.92
N VAL A 90 6.84 31.55 -23.31
CA VAL A 90 7.91 30.78 -23.98
C VAL A 90 7.31 29.69 -24.89
N ASP A 91 6.23 29.08 -24.45
CA ASP A 91 5.52 28.00 -25.16
C ASP A 91 4.08 28.41 -25.49
N CYS A 92 3.58 27.98 -26.64
CA CYS A 92 2.19 28.21 -27.01
C CYS A 92 1.23 27.41 -26.09
N PRO A 93 0.25 28.04 -25.43
CA PRO A 93 -0.68 27.36 -24.52
C PRO A 93 -1.65 26.43 -25.26
N MET A 94 -1.89 26.67 -26.55
CA MET A 94 -2.80 25.85 -27.37
C MET A 94 -2.11 24.59 -27.91
N CYS A 95 -0.95 24.72 -28.56
CA CYS A 95 -0.32 23.60 -29.25
C CYS A 95 1.00 23.12 -28.61
N GLY A 96 1.52 23.82 -27.60
CA GLY A 96 2.75 23.48 -26.88
C GLY A 96 4.04 23.65 -27.67
N ALA A 97 4.01 24.39 -28.79
CA ALA A 97 5.22 24.69 -29.56
C ALA A 97 6.01 25.81 -28.89
N ASP A 98 7.34 25.72 -28.93
CA ASP A 98 8.23 26.82 -28.55
C ASP A 98 8.00 27.99 -29.51
N LEU A 99 7.75 29.19 -28.98
CA LEU A 99 7.51 30.37 -29.80
C LEU A 99 8.76 30.87 -30.52
N VAL A 100 9.95 30.48 -30.06
CA VAL A 100 11.23 30.87 -30.67
C VAL A 100 11.68 29.86 -31.72
N SER A 101 11.74 28.57 -31.38
CA SER A 101 12.25 27.54 -32.29
C SER A 101 11.18 26.92 -33.20
N GLY A 102 9.89 27.11 -32.92
CA GLY A 102 8.78 26.44 -33.61
C GLY A 102 8.72 24.91 -33.39
N GLY A 103 9.70 24.35 -32.67
CA GLY A 103 9.77 22.95 -32.32
C GLY A 103 8.87 22.58 -31.13
N MET A 104 9.03 21.36 -30.62
CA MET A 104 8.38 20.96 -29.38
C MET A 104 8.86 21.87 -28.23
N GLY A 105 7.94 22.61 -27.62
CA GLY A 105 8.17 23.48 -26.47
C GLY A 105 8.65 22.71 -25.25
N THR A 106 9.19 23.42 -24.26
CA THR A 106 9.71 22.79 -23.03
C THR A 106 8.62 22.00 -22.30
N SER A 107 7.41 22.54 -22.26
CA SER A 107 6.21 21.90 -21.74
C SER A 107 5.79 20.67 -22.55
N GLN A 108 5.90 20.71 -23.88
CA GLN A 108 5.55 19.58 -24.75
C GLN A 108 6.62 18.49 -24.74
N ARG A 109 7.92 18.83 -24.61
CA ARG A 109 8.99 17.86 -24.33
C ARG A 109 8.83 17.25 -22.95
N ALA A 110 8.48 18.04 -21.94
CA ALA A 110 8.18 17.51 -20.61
C ALA A 110 6.95 16.59 -20.62
N ARG A 111 5.93 16.88 -21.45
CA ARG A 111 4.77 15.98 -21.67
C ARG A 111 5.13 14.75 -22.50
N ALA A 112 5.96 14.87 -23.52
CA ALA A 112 6.39 13.75 -24.36
C ALA A 112 7.36 12.82 -23.61
N GLY A 113 8.19 13.37 -22.72
CA GLY A 113 9.05 12.62 -21.82
C GLY A 113 8.30 11.92 -20.69
N ARG A 114 7.15 12.47 -20.27
CA ARG A 114 6.21 11.78 -19.36
C ARG A 114 5.45 10.74 -20.18
N LYS A 115 5.74 9.47 -19.97
CA LYS A 115 5.03 8.37 -20.65
C LYS A 115 3.52 8.27 -20.28
N GLY A 116 2.98 9.13 -19.42
CA GLY A 116 1.59 9.06 -18.90
C GLY A 116 0.79 10.37 -18.95
N ALA A 117 -0.45 10.33 -18.46
CA ALA A 117 -1.35 11.48 -18.44
C ALA A 117 -0.83 12.61 -17.53
N ALA A 118 -1.25 13.85 -17.81
CA ALA A 118 -0.87 14.99 -16.98
C ALA A 118 -1.49 14.85 -15.58
N PRO A 119 -0.71 15.00 -14.48
CA PRO A 119 -1.24 14.90 -13.11
C PRO A 119 -2.42 15.85 -12.83
N SER A 120 -2.44 17.02 -13.49
CA SER A 120 -3.54 17.98 -13.39
C SER A 120 -4.89 17.41 -13.84
N GLU A 121 -4.90 16.50 -14.81
CA GLU A 121 -6.13 15.81 -15.24
C GLU A 121 -6.66 14.90 -14.13
N TYR A 122 -5.76 14.22 -13.43
CA TYR A 122 -6.11 13.39 -12.28
C TYR A 122 -6.67 14.26 -11.14
N TYR A 123 -5.94 15.31 -10.74
CA TYR A 123 -6.36 16.19 -9.63
C TYR A 123 -7.71 16.85 -9.87
N GLY A 124 -7.97 17.33 -11.09
CA GLY A 124 -9.25 17.98 -11.42
C GLY A 124 -10.45 17.03 -11.53
N ASN A 125 -10.23 15.75 -11.87
CA ASN A 125 -11.32 14.83 -12.20
C ASN A 125 -11.51 13.66 -11.23
N ALA A 126 -10.53 13.33 -10.39
CA ALA A 126 -10.60 12.15 -9.52
C ALA A 126 -11.85 12.14 -8.63
N LEU A 127 -12.12 13.23 -7.92
CA LEU A 127 -13.32 13.38 -7.08
C LEU A 127 -14.60 13.25 -7.90
N ARG A 128 -14.67 13.94 -9.03
CA ARG A 128 -15.85 13.95 -9.90
C ARG A 128 -16.15 12.55 -10.44
N GLU A 129 -15.12 11.82 -10.86
CA GLU A 129 -15.26 10.43 -11.32
C GLU A 129 -15.70 9.51 -10.18
N GLY A 130 -15.18 9.68 -8.98
CA GLY A 130 -15.61 8.95 -7.78
C GLY A 130 -17.10 9.17 -7.48
N VAL A 131 -17.54 10.44 -7.37
CA VAL A 131 -18.95 10.80 -7.09
C VAL A 131 -19.87 10.33 -8.21
N LYS A 132 -19.50 10.55 -9.48
CA LYS A 132 -20.29 10.14 -10.64
C LYS A 132 -20.48 8.62 -10.68
N TYR A 133 -19.43 7.86 -10.37
CA TYR A 133 -19.52 6.41 -10.31
C TYR A 133 -20.38 5.94 -9.14
N LEU A 134 -20.20 6.53 -7.96
CA LEU A 134 -20.99 6.24 -6.77
C LEU A 134 -22.49 6.45 -7.02
N GLY A 135 -22.85 7.59 -7.65
CA GLY A 135 -24.24 7.87 -8.05
C GLY A 135 -24.80 6.86 -9.05
N LYS A 136 -23.98 6.35 -9.98
CA LYS A 136 -24.40 5.33 -10.96
C LYS A 136 -24.48 3.91 -10.37
N LYS A 137 -23.69 3.60 -9.33
CA LYS A 137 -23.51 2.25 -8.79
C LYS A 137 -23.81 2.16 -7.28
N GLN A 138 -24.84 2.89 -6.82
CA GLN A 138 -25.28 2.88 -5.42
C GLN A 138 -25.62 1.49 -4.89
N SER A 139 -26.10 0.55 -5.72
CA SER A 139 -26.36 -0.83 -5.31
C SER A 139 -25.11 -1.52 -4.75
N LEU A 140 -23.92 -1.25 -5.29
CA LEU A 140 -22.67 -1.81 -4.77
C LEU A 140 -22.30 -1.21 -3.41
N ALA A 141 -22.59 0.07 -3.20
CA ALA A 141 -22.37 0.75 -1.93
C ALA A 141 -23.28 0.18 -0.85
N TRP A 142 -24.59 0.07 -1.11
CA TRP A 142 -25.55 -0.53 -0.18
C TRP A 142 -25.25 -1.99 0.15
N LYS A 143 -24.82 -2.79 -0.84
CA LYS A 143 -24.32 -4.14 -0.58
C LYS A 143 -23.14 -4.12 0.39
N SER A 144 -22.21 -3.20 0.21
CA SER A 144 -21.05 -3.05 1.10
C SER A 144 -21.46 -2.60 2.50
N VAL A 145 -22.46 -1.72 2.63
CA VAL A 145 -23.05 -1.32 3.93
C VAL A 145 -23.61 -2.55 4.66
N ILE A 146 -24.44 -3.35 3.99
CA ILE A 146 -25.05 -4.55 4.57
C ILE A 146 -23.95 -5.53 5.01
N LEU A 147 -22.95 -5.76 4.18
CA LEU A 147 -21.84 -6.67 4.49
C LEU A 147 -21.00 -6.17 5.67
N PHE A 148 -20.63 -4.89 5.70
CA PHE A 148 -19.89 -4.33 6.84
C PHE A 148 -20.70 -4.37 8.13
N SER A 149 -22.02 -4.13 8.07
CA SER A 149 -22.90 -4.27 9.24
C SER A 149 -22.94 -5.71 9.75
N ILE A 150 -23.23 -6.68 8.88
CA ILE A 150 -23.36 -8.10 9.27
C ILE A 150 -22.03 -8.62 9.82
N PHE A 151 -20.94 -8.50 9.05
CA PHE A 151 -19.64 -9.03 9.47
C PHE A 151 -19.04 -8.24 10.63
N GLY A 152 -19.30 -6.94 10.74
CA GLY A 152 -18.86 -6.13 11.88
C GLY A 152 -19.55 -6.54 13.19
N VAL A 153 -20.87 -6.72 13.17
CA VAL A 153 -21.63 -7.18 14.36
C VAL A 153 -21.23 -8.60 14.72
N LEU A 154 -21.14 -9.52 13.74
CA LEU A 154 -20.71 -10.90 14.02
C LEU A 154 -19.28 -10.96 14.54
N ALA A 155 -18.37 -10.13 14.03
CA ALA A 155 -17.00 -10.04 14.56
C ALA A 155 -17.01 -9.58 16.01
N MET A 156 -17.75 -8.52 16.33
CA MET A 156 -17.91 -8.03 17.71
C MET A 156 -18.46 -9.12 18.64
N LEU A 157 -19.50 -9.85 18.21
CA LEU A 157 -20.06 -10.97 18.98
C LEU A 157 -19.02 -12.09 19.17
N GLY A 158 -18.24 -12.42 18.13
CA GLY A 158 -17.16 -13.40 18.23
C GLY A 158 -16.09 -12.98 19.24
N TRP A 159 -15.71 -11.70 19.26
CA TRP A 159 -14.77 -11.16 20.25
C TRP A 159 -15.37 -11.16 21.67
N LEU A 160 -16.68 -10.88 21.82
CA LEU A 160 -17.37 -10.96 23.10
C LEU A 160 -17.41 -12.39 23.65
N MET A 161 -17.61 -13.39 22.79
CA MET A 161 -17.62 -14.81 23.18
C MET A 161 -16.28 -15.28 23.77
N LEU A 162 -15.17 -14.61 23.46
CA LEU A 162 -13.88 -14.91 24.10
C LEU A 162 -13.86 -14.61 25.59
N VAL A 163 -14.51 -13.52 25.98
CA VAL A 163 -14.62 -13.12 27.38
C VAL A 163 -15.65 -14.00 28.11
N TRP A 164 -16.62 -14.55 27.39
CA TRP A 164 -17.62 -15.46 27.93
C TRP A 164 -17.06 -16.86 28.22
N CYS A 165 -16.27 -17.41 27.31
CA CYS A 165 -15.75 -18.76 27.44
C CYS A 165 -14.59 -18.78 28.44
N HIS A 166 -14.67 -19.64 29.47
CA HIS A 166 -13.55 -19.83 30.41
C HIS A 166 -12.55 -20.90 29.93
N ASN A 167 -13.03 -21.89 29.19
CA ASN A 167 -12.21 -23.00 28.70
C ASN A 167 -11.40 -22.61 27.44
N TRP A 168 -10.15 -23.05 27.40
CA TRP A 168 -9.21 -22.79 26.30
C TRP A 168 -9.70 -23.28 24.92
N PRO A 169 -10.22 -24.52 24.74
CA PRO A 169 -10.62 -24.99 23.42
C PRO A 169 -11.77 -24.17 22.78
N PRO A 170 -12.87 -23.85 23.49
CA PRO A 170 -13.89 -22.91 22.99
C PRO A 170 -13.36 -21.49 22.72
N GLN A 171 -12.46 -20.96 23.56
CA GLN A 171 -11.83 -19.66 23.31
C GLN A 171 -11.09 -19.68 21.97
N MET A 172 -10.28 -20.70 21.70
CA MET A 172 -9.54 -20.81 20.43
C MET A 172 -10.45 -20.89 19.20
N PHE A 173 -11.58 -21.60 19.32
CA PHE A 173 -12.60 -21.63 18.26
C PHE A 173 -13.15 -20.22 17.98
N TRP A 174 -13.52 -19.48 19.01
CA TRP A 174 -14.04 -18.13 18.85
C TRP A 174 -12.97 -17.13 18.38
N ILE A 175 -11.70 -17.31 18.75
CA ILE A 175 -10.58 -16.48 18.23
C ILE A 175 -10.52 -16.65 16.72
N PHE A 176 -10.56 -17.89 16.25
CA PHE A 176 -10.54 -18.22 14.84
C PHE A 176 -11.73 -17.61 14.09
N VAL A 177 -12.95 -17.79 14.61
CA VAL A 177 -14.18 -17.25 14.00
C VAL A 177 -14.15 -15.71 13.97
N ALA A 178 -13.86 -15.06 15.10
CA ALA A 178 -13.80 -13.61 15.20
C ALA A 178 -12.72 -13.02 14.28
N SER A 179 -11.57 -13.69 14.16
CA SER A 179 -10.49 -13.31 13.25
C SER A 179 -10.93 -13.39 11.80
N ILE A 180 -11.57 -14.48 11.36
CA ILE A 180 -12.10 -14.61 10.00
C ILE A 180 -13.10 -13.51 9.67
N LEU A 181 -14.04 -13.25 10.58
CA LEU A 181 -15.07 -12.22 10.40
C LEU A 181 -14.45 -10.81 10.35
N THR A 182 -13.43 -10.55 11.17
CA THR A 182 -12.68 -9.28 11.16
C THR A 182 -11.90 -9.12 9.85
N LEU A 183 -11.21 -10.17 9.38
CA LEU A 183 -10.44 -10.18 8.14
C LEU A 183 -11.31 -10.02 6.89
N PHE A 184 -12.58 -10.43 6.95
CA PHE A 184 -13.52 -10.20 5.85
C PHE A 184 -13.66 -8.70 5.52
N LEU A 185 -13.65 -7.79 6.50
CA LEU A 185 -13.85 -6.35 6.29
C LEU A 185 -12.78 -5.72 5.38
N PRO A 186 -11.46 -5.75 5.70
CA PRO A 186 -10.43 -5.25 4.80
C PRO A 186 -10.33 -6.09 3.51
N GLY A 187 -10.66 -7.37 3.60
CA GLY A 187 -10.76 -8.27 2.45
C GLY A 187 -11.77 -7.82 1.41
N TRP A 188 -12.96 -7.42 1.85
CA TRP A 188 -14.00 -6.90 0.97
C TRP A 188 -13.60 -5.57 0.31
N VAL A 189 -12.93 -4.70 1.06
CA VAL A 189 -12.33 -3.47 0.52
C VAL A 189 -11.40 -3.81 -0.66
N TRP A 190 -10.52 -4.78 -0.44
CA TRP A 190 -9.56 -5.25 -1.43
C TRP A 190 -10.23 -5.87 -2.66
N VAL A 191 -11.25 -6.73 -2.49
CA VAL A 191 -12.01 -7.35 -3.59
C VAL A 191 -12.59 -6.28 -4.52
N VAL A 192 -13.29 -5.30 -3.95
CA VAL A 192 -13.97 -4.26 -4.73
C VAL A 192 -12.94 -3.41 -5.48
N GLN A 193 -11.84 -3.03 -4.83
CA GLN A 193 -10.78 -2.25 -5.46
C GLN A 193 -10.10 -2.99 -6.60
N ASN A 194 -9.67 -4.24 -6.38
CA ASN A 194 -9.05 -5.07 -7.40
C ASN A 194 -9.94 -5.21 -8.64
N GLN A 195 -11.23 -5.49 -8.47
CA GLN A 195 -12.14 -5.64 -9.59
C GLN A 195 -12.37 -4.34 -10.35
N LEU A 196 -12.46 -3.20 -9.65
CA LEU A 196 -12.61 -1.90 -10.31
C LEU A 196 -11.34 -1.51 -11.08
N ILE A 197 -10.17 -1.81 -10.54
CA ILE A 197 -8.88 -1.61 -11.20
C ILE A 197 -8.76 -2.52 -12.44
N ARG A 198 -9.06 -3.81 -12.31
CA ARG A 198 -9.11 -4.76 -13.45
C ARG A 198 -10.00 -4.26 -14.57
N ARG A 199 -11.20 -3.78 -14.25
CA ARG A 199 -12.11 -3.17 -15.24
C ARG A 199 -11.56 -1.90 -15.89
N ALA A 200 -10.77 -1.12 -15.15
CA ALA A 200 -10.15 0.09 -15.68
C ALA A 200 -8.98 -0.22 -16.62
N LEU A 201 -8.22 -1.28 -16.33
CA LEU A 201 -7.08 -1.75 -17.13
C LEU A 201 -7.51 -2.61 -18.33
N GLU A 202 -8.50 -3.49 -18.15
CA GLU A 202 -8.97 -4.47 -19.12
C GLU A 202 -10.50 -4.40 -19.33
N PRO A 203 -11.04 -3.29 -19.86
CA PRO A 203 -12.49 -3.09 -19.99
C PRO A 203 -13.17 -4.12 -20.91
N LYS A 204 -12.41 -4.83 -21.76
CA LYS A 204 -12.94 -5.85 -22.68
C LYS A 204 -13.08 -7.23 -22.02
N ARG A 205 -12.19 -7.59 -21.09
CA ARG A 205 -12.13 -8.92 -20.44
C ARG A 205 -13.08 -8.99 -19.24
N GLU A 206 -13.08 -7.95 -18.40
CA GLU A 206 -13.81 -7.96 -17.14
C GLU A 206 -15.19 -7.31 -17.27
N LYS A 207 -16.19 -8.06 -17.74
CA LYS A 207 -17.59 -7.58 -17.88
C LYS A 207 -18.50 -8.00 -16.73
N TYR A 208 -18.11 -8.97 -15.92
CA TYR A 208 -18.98 -9.56 -14.91
C TYR A 208 -19.20 -8.62 -13.72
N PRO A 209 -20.38 -8.64 -13.08
CA PRO A 209 -20.65 -7.87 -11.88
C PRO A 209 -19.72 -8.28 -10.74
N VAL A 210 -19.55 -7.40 -9.75
CA VAL A 210 -18.77 -7.72 -8.55
C VAL A 210 -19.46 -8.84 -7.81
N ARG A 211 -18.88 -10.05 -7.86
CA ARG A 211 -19.36 -11.22 -7.12
C ARG A 211 -18.76 -11.18 -5.72
N MET A 212 -19.60 -11.47 -4.74
CA MET A 212 -19.18 -11.63 -3.35
C MET A 212 -18.85 -13.09 -3.13
N GLU A 213 -17.59 -13.36 -2.83
CA GLU A 213 -17.11 -14.68 -2.42
C GLU A 213 -16.44 -14.52 -1.05
N PRO A 214 -17.10 -14.93 0.05
CA PRO A 214 -16.59 -14.69 1.39
C PRO A 214 -15.17 -15.20 1.62
N PHE A 215 -14.85 -16.39 1.11
CA PHE A 215 -13.51 -16.97 1.22
C PHE A 215 -12.44 -16.16 0.48
N ILE A 216 -12.77 -15.62 -0.70
CA ILE A 216 -11.86 -14.73 -1.43
C ILE A 216 -11.67 -13.44 -0.63
N ALA A 217 -12.73 -12.86 -0.09
CA ALA A 217 -12.61 -11.68 0.76
C ALA A 217 -11.70 -11.95 1.96
N VAL A 218 -11.94 -12.99 2.75
CA VAL A 218 -11.11 -13.34 3.92
C VAL A 218 -9.64 -13.55 3.54
N SER A 219 -9.35 -14.31 2.48
CA SER A 219 -7.98 -14.55 2.03
C SER A 219 -7.28 -13.27 1.55
N LEU A 220 -8.00 -12.36 0.88
CA LEU A 220 -7.50 -11.03 0.53
C LEU A 220 -7.37 -10.12 1.75
N GLY A 221 -8.16 -10.35 2.81
CA GLY A 221 -8.05 -9.66 4.09
C GLY A 221 -6.73 -9.97 4.79
N ILE A 222 -6.31 -11.24 4.77
CA ILE A 222 -4.98 -11.66 5.23
C ILE A 222 -3.90 -10.95 4.42
N LYS A 223 -4.04 -10.87 3.09
CA LYS A 223 -3.11 -10.12 2.24
C LYS A 223 -3.09 -8.63 2.59
N ALA A 224 -4.23 -8.03 2.86
CA ALA A 224 -4.32 -6.62 3.23
C ALA A 224 -3.60 -6.30 4.53
N PHE A 225 -3.78 -7.16 5.54
CA PHE A 225 -3.09 -7.03 6.82
C PHE A 225 -1.60 -7.28 6.68
N ALA A 226 -1.20 -8.38 6.05
CA ALA A 226 0.20 -8.72 5.81
C ALA A 226 0.90 -7.63 5.00
N TRP A 227 0.25 -7.08 3.98
CA TRP A 227 0.81 -6.00 3.17
C TRP A 227 1.03 -4.71 3.98
N SER A 228 0.06 -4.33 4.82
CA SER A 228 0.18 -3.15 5.69
C SER A 228 1.33 -3.33 6.70
N LEU A 229 1.48 -4.55 7.24
CA LEU A 229 2.63 -4.91 8.07
C LEU A 229 3.93 -4.80 7.27
N ILE A 230 4.03 -5.41 6.09
CA ILE A 230 5.25 -5.42 5.27
C ILE A 230 5.71 -3.99 4.93
N PHE A 231 4.79 -3.10 4.55
CA PHE A 231 5.14 -1.72 4.20
C PHE A 231 5.41 -0.82 5.42
N GLY A 232 4.73 -1.07 6.55
CA GLY A 232 4.94 -0.31 7.78
C GLY A 232 6.09 -0.81 8.64
N LEU A 233 6.49 -2.09 8.52
CA LEU A 233 7.51 -2.73 9.35
C LEU A 233 8.89 -2.07 9.21
N PRO A 234 9.38 -1.63 8.04
CA PRO A 234 10.63 -0.88 7.95
C PRO A 234 10.64 0.38 8.84
N ILE A 235 9.52 1.09 8.92
CA ILE A 235 9.37 2.27 9.80
C ILE A 235 9.41 1.83 11.26
N TRP A 236 8.72 0.74 11.60
CA TRP A 236 8.74 0.18 12.95
C TRP A 236 10.13 -0.31 13.35
N MET A 237 10.89 -0.91 12.45
CA MET A 237 12.26 -1.37 12.69
C MET A 237 13.23 -0.18 12.87
N LEU A 238 13.07 0.87 12.06
CA LEU A 238 13.96 2.05 12.10
C LEU A 238 13.65 3.01 13.25
N LEU A 239 12.38 3.14 13.65
CA LEU A 239 11.94 4.13 14.65
C LEU A 239 11.30 3.48 15.88
N GLY A 240 10.47 2.46 15.68
CA GLY A 240 9.73 1.79 16.76
C GLY A 240 10.63 0.97 17.69
N LEU A 241 11.50 0.12 17.14
CA LEU A 241 12.44 -0.68 17.95
C LEU A 241 13.43 0.19 18.74
N PRO A 242 14.13 1.17 18.13
CA PRO A 242 14.96 2.10 18.89
C PRO A 242 14.15 2.90 19.91
N GLY A 243 12.93 3.33 19.56
CA GLY A 243 12.03 4.01 20.49
C GLY A 243 11.69 3.16 21.72
N LEU A 244 11.43 1.87 21.53
CA LEU A 244 11.14 0.92 22.62
C LEU A 244 12.36 0.70 23.52
N VAL A 245 13.55 0.53 22.92
CA VAL A 245 14.82 0.42 23.68
C VAL A 245 15.07 1.68 24.49
N LEU A 246 14.98 2.86 23.86
CA LEU A 246 15.21 4.14 24.54
C LEU A 246 14.17 4.43 25.63
N THR A 247 12.93 3.96 25.48
CA THR A 247 11.89 4.08 26.52
C THR A 247 12.24 3.21 27.73
N LYS A 248 12.75 1.99 27.51
CA LYS A 248 13.26 1.13 28.59
C LYS A 248 14.51 1.68 29.27
N MET A 249 15.27 2.52 28.58
CA MET A 249 16.41 3.27 29.13
C MET A 249 15.99 4.60 29.77
N GLU A 250 14.68 4.84 29.96
CA GLU A 250 14.12 6.07 30.55
C GLU A 250 14.49 7.36 29.79
N SER A 251 14.87 7.25 28.52
CA SER A 251 15.13 8.41 27.68
C SER A 251 13.82 9.06 27.24
N GLY A 252 13.72 10.38 27.41
CA GLY A 252 12.59 11.18 26.91
C GLY A 252 12.40 11.11 25.38
N THR A 253 13.42 10.70 24.62
CA THR A 253 13.32 10.53 23.16
C THR A 253 12.61 9.24 22.75
N GLY A 254 12.55 8.23 23.63
CA GLY A 254 11.94 6.93 23.36
C GLY A 254 10.45 7.02 22.98
N PRO A 255 9.61 7.64 23.83
CA PRO A 255 8.18 7.83 23.54
C PRO A 255 7.92 8.64 22.27
N ILE A 256 8.77 9.64 21.97
CA ILE A 256 8.65 10.45 20.76
C ILE A 256 8.86 9.59 19.51
N LEU A 257 9.90 8.75 19.49
CA LEU A 257 10.16 7.85 18.37
C LEU A 257 9.06 6.80 18.18
N LEU A 258 8.51 6.26 19.28
CA LEU A 258 7.35 5.35 19.22
C LEU A 258 6.12 6.04 18.62
N ALA A 259 5.83 7.28 19.05
CA ALA A 259 4.71 8.05 18.52
C ALA A 259 4.89 8.37 17.03
N VAL A 260 6.10 8.75 16.61
CA VAL A 260 6.42 8.98 15.20
C VAL A 260 6.30 7.69 14.39
N ALA A 261 6.80 6.56 14.89
CA ALA A 261 6.70 5.26 14.23
C ALA A 261 5.24 4.86 14.02
N ALA A 262 4.42 4.94 15.08
CA ALA A 262 2.98 4.67 15.01
C ALA A 262 2.26 5.64 14.06
N GLY A 263 2.61 6.93 14.11
CA GLY A 263 2.04 7.98 13.28
C GLY A 263 2.36 7.84 11.79
N LEU A 264 3.54 7.30 11.44
CA LEU A 264 3.97 7.09 10.05
C LEU A 264 3.61 5.72 9.48
N PHE A 265 3.33 4.72 10.33
CA PHE A 265 3.04 3.35 9.90
C PHE A 265 1.89 3.27 8.89
N LEU A 266 0.72 3.82 9.23
CA LEU A 266 -0.47 3.80 8.36
C LEU A 266 -0.36 4.75 7.16
N PRO A 267 0.14 6.01 7.29
CA PRO A 267 0.27 6.89 6.14
C PRO A 267 1.16 6.35 5.02
N VAL A 268 2.28 5.69 5.33
CA VAL A 268 3.16 5.14 4.28
C VAL A 268 2.48 3.99 3.54
N ALA A 269 1.76 3.12 4.26
CA ALA A 269 0.89 2.12 3.65
C ALA A 269 -0.21 2.78 2.80
N LEU A 270 -0.86 3.85 3.28
CA LEU A 270 -1.93 4.51 2.54
C LEU A 270 -1.44 5.20 1.25
N VAL A 271 -0.27 5.83 1.27
CA VAL A 271 0.32 6.50 0.10
C VAL A 271 0.76 5.48 -0.96
N SER A 272 1.27 4.32 -0.55
CA SER A 272 1.67 3.27 -1.50
C SER A 272 0.50 2.44 -2.02
N TRP A 273 -0.67 2.54 -1.37
CA TRP A 273 -1.86 1.74 -1.66
C TRP A 273 -2.30 1.72 -3.14
N PRO A 274 -2.54 2.85 -3.85
CA PRO A 274 -3.09 2.80 -5.21
C PRO A 274 -2.13 2.16 -6.22
N VAL A 275 -0.81 2.32 -6.02
CA VAL A 275 0.23 1.67 -6.83
C VAL A 275 0.28 0.17 -6.53
N ALA A 276 0.28 -0.20 -5.26
CA ALA A 276 0.28 -1.60 -4.84
C ALA A 276 -0.99 -2.35 -5.30
N GLN A 277 -2.18 -1.74 -5.20
CA GLN A 277 -3.41 -2.33 -5.69
C GLN A 277 -3.38 -2.54 -7.21
N ALA A 278 -2.76 -1.64 -7.98
CA ALA A 278 -2.56 -1.83 -9.41
C ALA A 278 -1.84 -3.14 -9.71
N HIS A 279 -0.82 -3.41 -8.90
CA HIS A 279 -0.03 -4.62 -8.98
C HIS A 279 -0.89 -5.85 -8.58
N PHE A 280 -1.52 -5.85 -7.40
CA PHE A 280 -2.35 -6.99 -6.97
C PHE A 280 -3.60 -7.24 -7.83
N ALA A 281 -4.05 -6.25 -8.59
CA ALA A 281 -5.16 -6.39 -9.51
C ALA A 281 -4.78 -7.16 -10.78
N MET A 282 -3.51 -7.25 -11.16
CA MET A 282 -3.10 -7.91 -12.40
C MET A 282 -2.50 -9.31 -12.12
N PRO A 283 -2.61 -10.28 -13.05
CA PRO A 283 -1.81 -11.49 -13.02
C PRO A 283 -0.37 -11.13 -13.40
N LEU A 284 0.55 -11.21 -12.46
CA LEU A 284 1.88 -10.62 -12.58
C LEU A 284 3.01 -11.60 -12.42
N THR A 285 4.14 -11.20 -13.02
CA THR A 285 5.44 -11.88 -12.94
C THR A 285 6.11 -11.77 -11.57
N TRP A 286 5.77 -10.77 -10.77
CA TRP A 286 6.39 -10.52 -9.45
C TRP A 286 5.32 -10.39 -8.37
N PRO A 287 5.69 -10.51 -7.08
CA PRO A 287 4.75 -10.32 -5.98
C PRO A 287 4.62 -8.86 -5.52
N GLY A 288 3.40 -8.41 -5.19
CA GLY A 288 3.11 -7.01 -4.84
C GLY A 288 3.59 -6.57 -3.45
N TRP A 289 4.19 -7.49 -2.71
CA TRP A 289 4.92 -7.24 -1.47
C TRP A 289 6.40 -6.94 -1.68
N ALA A 290 6.90 -6.93 -2.93
CA ALA A 290 8.27 -6.55 -3.25
C ALA A 290 8.46 -5.02 -3.11
N ILE A 291 8.67 -4.55 -1.87
CA ILE A 291 8.82 -3.13 -1.52
C ILE A 291 9.82 -2.42 -2.44
N HIS A 292 10.96 -3.04 -2.72
CA HIS A 292 12.02 -2.48 -3.56
C HIS A 292 11.61 -2.22 -5.03
N LYS A 293 10.55 -2.88 -5.52
CA LYS A 293 9.95 -2.63 -6.84
C LYS A 293 8.79 -1.64 -6.78
N VAL A 294 7.99 -1.71 -5.72
CA VAL A 294 6.83 -0.83 -5.55
C VAL A 294 7.26 0.59 -5.19
N LEU A 295 8.26 0.77 -4.32
CA LEU A 295 8.69 2.10 -3.85
C LEU A 295 9.17 3.04 -4.97
N PRO A 296 10.01 2.61 -5.94
CA PRO A 296 10.37 3.45 -7.07
C PRO A 296 9.15 3.97 -7.84
N ASP A 297 8.14 3.13 -8.04
CA ASP A 297 6.91 3.51 -8.77
C ASP A 297 5.98 4.37 -7.92
N VAL A 298 5.95 4.18 -6.60
CA VAL A 298 5.34 5.13 -5.68
C VAL A 298 6.07 6.49 -5.76
N GLY A 299 7.40 6.50 -5.83
CA GLY A 299 8.21 7.70 -5.98
C GLY A 299 7.90 8.47 -7.28
N LYS A 300 7.81 7.77 -8.41
CA LYS A 300 7.40 8.35 -9.71
C LYS A 300 6.00 8.97 -9.66
N ASN A 301 5.13 8.47 -8.79
CA ASN A 301 3.72 8.89 -8.68
C ASN A 301 3.38 9.49 -7.31
N ILE A 302 4.35 10.02 -6.57
CA ILE A 302 4.17 10.40 -5.16
C ILE A 302 3.09 11.46 -4.97
N GLY A 303 3.04 12.48 -5.84
CA GLY A 303 2.01 13.53 -5.80
C GLY A 303 0.60 12.98 -5.99
N PRO A 304 0.30 12.27 -7.09
CA PRO A 304 -0.98 11.63 -7.31
C PRO A 304 -1.37 10.61 -6.22
N SER A 305 -0.39 9.85 -5.71
CA SER A 305 -0.59 8.89 -4.62
C SER A 305 -0.94 9.57 -3.30
N MET A 306 -0.21 10.63 -2.92
CA MET A 306 -0.53 11.43 -1.73
C MET A 306 -1.90 12.08 -1.85
N HIS A 307 -2.24 12.61 -3.02
CA HIS A 307 -3.55 13.20 -3.26
C HIS A 307 -4.67 12.16 -3.09
N TRP A 308 -4.50 10.94 -3.60
CA TRP A 308 -5.43 9.83 -3.34
C TRP A 308 -5.52 9.52 -1.84
N ALA A 309 -4.38 9.40 -1.15
CA ALA A 309 -4.32 9.08 0.28
C ALA A 309 -5.01 10.15 1.15
N VAL A 310 -4.79 11.44 0.85
CA VAL A 310 -5.47 12.56 1.54
C VAL A 310 -6.97 12.46 1.35
N PHE A 311 -7.46 12.19 0.13
CA PHE A 311 -8.90 12.02 -0.08
C PHE A 311 -9.48 10.77 0.56
N ALA A 312 -8.76 9.65 0.50
CA ALA A 312 -9.15 8.43 1.20
C ALA A 312 -9.29 8.69 2.70
N PHE A 313 -8.34 9.42 3.29
CA PHE A 313 -8.38 9.83 4.69
C PHE A 313 -9.53 10.80 5.00
N LEU A 314 -9.65 11.91 4.26
CA LEU A 314 -10.70 12.91 4.48
C LEU A 314 -12.10 12.31 4.35
N THR A 315 -12.30 11.43 3.37
CA THR A 315 -13.58 10.72 3.20
C THR A 315 -13.80 9.63 4.26
N ALA A 316 -12.75 9.18 4.96
CA ALA A 316 -12.87 8.27 6.09
C ALA A 316 -13.16 8.97 7.42
N VAL A 317 -13.04 10.30 7.51
CA VAL A 317 -13.30 11.06 8.75
C VAL A 317 -14.69 10.79 9.34
N PRO A 318 -15.79 10.73 8.56
CA PRO A 318 -17.10 10.37 9.12
C PRO A 318 -17.13 8.96 9.71
N ILE A 319 -16.42 8.01 9.09
CA ILE A 319 -16.30 6.62 9.58
C ILE A 319 -15.57 6.64 10.92
N MET A 320 -14.40 7.29 10.98
CA MET A 320 -13.60 7.39 12.20
C MET A 320 -14.34 8.13 13.31
N GLY A 321 -15.06 9.21 12.98
CA GLY A 321 -15.85 9.99 13.93
C GLY A 321 -16.99 9.19 14.54
N ILE A 322 -17.76 8.46 13.73
CA ILE A 322 -18.86 7.61 14.24
C ILE A 322 -18.30 6.41 15.00
N ALA A 323 -17.25 5.75 14.51
CA ALA A 323 -16.64 4.62 15.20
C ALA A 323 -16.06 5.03 16.56
N THR A 324 -15.32 6.15 16.60
CA THR A 324 -14.70 6.65 17.84
C THR A 324 -15.76 7.18 18.80
N GLY A 325 -16.71 7.98 18.32
CA GLY A 325 -17.80 8.51 19.16
C GLY A 325 -18.71 7.40 19.69
N GLY A 326 -19.08 6.44 18.83
CA GLY A 326 -19.87 5.27 19.22
C GLY A 326 -19.12 4.37 20.20
N GLY A 327 -17.82 4.15 19.99
CA GLY A 327 -16.96 3.43 20.93
C GLY A 327 -16.85 4.12 22.28
N PHE A 328 -16.70 5.45 22.30
CA PHE A 328 -16.66 6.24 23.53
C PHE A 328 -17.98 6.17 24.30
N LEU A 329 -19.12 6.32 23.62
CA LEU A 329 -20.45 6.21 24.24
C LEU A 329 -20.73 4.81 24.78
N ALA A 330 -20.30 3.78 24.05
CA ALA A 330 -20.49 2.39 24.43
C ALA A 330 -19.42 1.86 25.40
N TRP A 331 -18.35 2.61 25.67
CA TRP A 331 -17.18 2.13 26.43
C TRP A 331 -17.57 1.63 27.81
N LYS A 332 -18.34 2.42 28.57
CA LYS A 332 -18.74 2.07 29.93
C LYS A 332 -19.64 0.82 29.96
N ASP A 333 -20.58 0.76 29.03
CA ASP A 333 -21.52 -0.37 28.92
C ASP A 333 -20.80 -1.65 28.54
N LEU A 334 -19.85 -1.56 27.58
CA LEU A 334 -19.04 -2.68 27.11
C LEU A 334 -18.04 -3.14 28.16
N SER A 335 -17.37 -2.21 28.87
CA SER A 335 -16.44 -2.56 29.94
C SER A 335 -17.16 -3.27 31.07
N THR A 336 -18.27 -2.72 31.54
CA THR A 336 -19.05 -3.35 32.62
C THR A 336 -19.63 -4.70 32.18
N LEU A 337 -20.07 -4.83 30.92
CA LEU A 337 -20.50 -6.13 30.39
C LEU A 337 -19.32 -7.11 30.37
N SER A 338 -18.16 -6.71 29.87
CA SER A 338 -16.97 -7.57 29.79
C SER A 338 -16.47 -8.01 31.16
N GLU A 339 -16.52 -7.14 32.17
CA GLU A 339 -16.18 -7.47 33.56
C GLU A 339 -17.17 -8.47 34.16
N THR A 340 -18.47 -8.30 33.92
CA THR A 340 -19.48 -9.28 34.34
C THR A 340 -19.29 -10.64 33.67
N LEU A 341 -18.95 -10.65 32.38
CA LEU A 341 -18.69 -11.89 31.64
C LEU A 341 -17.43 -12.60 32.15
N ALA A 342 -16.33 -11.86 32.33
CA ALA A 342 -15.09 -12.41 32.87
C ALA A 342 -15.28 -12.97 34.28
N TYR A 343 -15.97 -12.23 35.16
CA TYR A 343 -16.32 -12.71 36.50
C TYR A 343 -17.14 -14.01 36.45
N ASN A 344 -18.15 -14.09 35.58
CA ASN A 344 -18.96 -15.30 35.43
C ASN A 344 -18.14 -16.46 34.84
N ALA A 345 -17.20 -16.19 33.94
CA ALA A 345 -16.29 -17.17 33.38
C ALA A 345 -15.39 -17.77 34.47
N ASP A 346 -14.81 -16.93 35.34
CA ASP A 346 -13.97 -17.37 36.46
C ASP A 346 -14.75 -18.24 37.47
N VAL A 347 -15.95 -17.80 37.86
CA VAL A 347 -16.81 -18.57 38.77
C VAL A 347 -17.18 -19.93 38.18
N ASN A 348 -17.41 -20.01 36.87
CA ASN A 348 -17.70 -21.29 36.21
C ASN A 348 -16.44 -22.16 36.09
N ALA A 349 -15.26 -21.58 35.89
CA ALA A 349 -14.00 -22.31 35.90
C ALA A 349 -13.73 -22.96 37.27
N ASP A 350 -13.98 -22.24 38.37
CA ASP A 350 -13.84 -22.78 39.73
C ASP A 350 -14.83 -23.92 39.98
N LYS A 351 -16.08 -23.79 39.51
CA LYS A 351 -17.10 -24.84 39.62
C LYS A 351 -16.71 -26.09 38.83
N ASP A 352 -16.26 -25.94 37.60
CA ASP A 352 -15.83 -27.06 36.77
C ASP A 352 -14.57 -27.74 37.35
N ALA A 353 -13.64 -26.95 37.90
CA ALA A 353 -12.45 -27.48 38.59
C ALA A 353 -12.79 -28.25 39.87
N LEU A 354 -13.77 -27.76 40.65
CA LEU A 354 -14.27 -28.46 41.84
C LEU A 354 -14.94 -29.79 41.46
N LEU A 355 -15.81 -29.77 40.44
CA LEU A 355 -16.46 -30.98 39.94
C LEU A 355 -15.45 -32.01 39.42
N TYR A 356 -14.41 -31.56 38.72
CA TYR A 356 -13.33 -32.43 38.25
C TYR A 356 -12.55 -33.05 39.42
N ALA A 357 -12.20 -32.24 40.43
CA ALA A 357 -11.52 -32.74 41.64
C ALA A 357 -12.37 -33.78 42.38
N GLU A 358 -13.68 -33.55 42.52
CA GLU A 358 -14.62 -34.50 43.12
C GLU A 358 -14.70 -35.81 42.32
N GLN A 359 -14.73 -35.74 40.98
CA GLN A 359 -14.78 -36.91 40.10
C GLN A 359 -13.50 -37.76 40.16
N GLU A 360 -12.35 -37.10 40.19
CA GLU A 360 -11.04 -37.76 40.25
C GLU A 360 -10.57 -38.07 41.68
N GLN A 361 -11.41 -37.78 42.69
CA GLN A 361 -11.09 -37.95 44.12
C GLN A 361 -9.82 -37.20 44.56
N LEU A 362 -9.59 -36.02 43.97
CA LEU A 362 -8.48 -35.14 44.28
C LEU A 362 -8.91 -34.08 45.31
N GLU A 363 -7.99 -33.65 46.16
CA GLU A 363 -8.23 -32.52 47.06
C GLU A 363 -8.25 -31.20 46.27
N ALA A 364 -9.39 -30.52 46.26
CA ALA A 364 -9.51 -29.19 45.66
C ALA A 364 -8.79 -28.15 46.53
N THR A 365 -8.15 -27.17 45.88
CA THR A 365 -7.51 -26.07 46.61
C THR A 365 -8.57 -25.18 47.30
N PRO A 366 -8.25 -24.56 48.45
CA PRO A 366 -9.19 -23.69 49.16
C PRO A 366 -9.72 -22.54 48.30
N GLU A 367 -8.87 -21.99 47.41
CA GLU A 367 -9.23 -20.92 46.48
C GLU A 367 -10.32 -21.36 45.51
N VAL A 368 -10.20 -22.56 44.91
CA VAL A 368 -11.22 -23.13 44.03
C VAL A 368 -12.51 -23.42 44.79
N THR A 369 -12.43 -23.95 46.02
CA THR A 369 -13.62 -24.23 46.84
C THR A 369 -14.35 -22.95 47.25
N GLU A 370 -13.64 -21.89 47.64
CA GLU A 370 -14.24 -20.59 47.96
C GLU A 370 -14.78 -19.93 46.69
N GLY A 371 -14.03 -20.01 45.60
CA GLY A 371 -14.39 -19.47 44.30
C GLY A 371 -15.69 -20.07 43.74
N ALA A 372 -15.85 -21.39 43.83
CA ALA A 372 -17.02 -22.13 43.36
C ALA A 372 -18.31 -21.82 44.15
N LYS A 373 -18.19 -21.35 45.40
CA LYS A 373 -19.35 -20.90 46.21
C LYS A 373 -19.94 -19.59 45.72
N ARG A 374 -19.22 -18.82 44.90
CA ARG A 374 -19.71 -17.56 44.36
C ARG A 374 -20.86 -17.79 43.38
N GLU A 375 -21.83 -16.87 43.39
CA GLU A 375 -22.91 -16.85 42.42
C GLU A 375 -22.54 -16.02 41.19
N THR A 376 -23.04 -16.46 40.03
CA THR A 376 -22.90 -15.72 38.76
C THR A 376 -23.80 -14.49 38.79
N LYS A 377 -23.33 -13.39 38.23
CA LYS A 377 -24.10 -12.15 38.08
C LYS A 377 -25.00 -12.21 36.85
N ASP A 378 -26.18 -11.60 36.95
CA ASP A 378 -27.08 -11.44 35.81
C ASP A 378 -26.45 -10.58 34.71
N ILE A 379 -26.68 -10.98 33.46
CA ILE A 379 -26.07 -10.36 32.29
C ILE A 379 -27.06 -9.41 31.64
N GLU A 380 -26.76 -8.12 31.70
CA GLU A 380 -27.56 -7.08 31.07
C GLU A 380 -27.27 -6.98 29.56
N TRP A 381 -27.84 -7.89 28.76
CA TRP A 381 -27.64 -7.95 27.31
C TRP A 381 -28.01 -6.67 26.55
N MET A 382 -28.88 -5.82 27.12
CA MET A 382 -29.24 -4.52 26.53
C MET A 382 -28.03 -3.59 26.35
N ARG A 383 -26.96 -3.78 27.13
CA ARG A 383 -25.71 -3.02 26.99
C ARG A 383 -25.00 -3.26 25.66
N LEU A 384 -25.32 -4.35 24.95
CA LEU A 384 -24.77 -4.67 23.63
C LEU A 384 -25.44 -3.88 22.49
N LEU A 385 -26.59 -3.26 22.75
CA LEU A 385 -27.35 -2.52 21.74
C LEU A 385 -26.54 -1.34 21.20
N TRP A 386 -25.94 -0.52 22.07
CA TRP A 386 -25.17 0.65 21.66
C TRP A 386 -23.94 0.35 20.79
N PRO A 387 -23.07 -0.61 21.16
CA PRO A 387 -21.99 -1.07 20.28
C PRO A 387 -22.51 -1.53 18.91
N SER A 388 -23.60 -2.32 18.90
CA SER A 388 -24.18 -2.85 17.65
C SER A 388 -24.71 -1.74 16.75
N VAL A 389 -25.43 -0.77 17.32
CA VAL A 389 -25.92 0.41 16.61
C VAL A 389 -24.76 1.24 16.07
N ALA A 390 -23.70 1.46 16.86
CA ALA A 390 -22.51 2.19 16.43
C ALA A 390 -21.82 1.51 15.23
N ILE A 391 -21.69 0.18 15.22
CA ILE A 391 -21.14 -0.57 14.08
C ILE A 391 -21.99 -0.39 12.82
N VAL A 392 -23.31 -0.51 12.94
CA VAL A 392 -24.24 -0.34 11.80
C VAL A 392 -24.20 1.09 11.27
N LEU A 393 -24.15 2.09 12.15
CA LEU A 393 -24.02 3.50 11.76
C LEU A 393 -22.67 3.80 11.11
N THR A 394 -21.60 3.13 11.53
CA THR A 394 -20.25 3.22 10.92
C THR A 394 -20.21 2.56 9.54
N ALA A 395 -20.91 1.44 9.37
CA ALA A 395 -20.96 0.69 8.12
C ALA A 395 -21.58 1.52 6.97
N LEU A 396 -22.51 2.44 7.29
CA LEU A 396 -23.15 3.31 6.31
C LEU A 396 -22.14 4.17 5.52
N PRO A 397 -21.38 5.11 6.12
CA PRO A 397 -20.36 5.85 5.39
C PRO A 397 -19.25 4.94 4.86
N ALA A 398 -18.93 3.82 5.53
CA ALA A 398 -17.89 2.89 5.07
C ALA A 398 -18.22 2.25 3.72
N GLY A 399 -19.46 1.84 3.49
CA GLY A 399 -19.88 1.25 2.20
C GLY A 399 -19.79 2.23 1.03
N PHE A 400 -20.17 3.49 1.26
CA PHE A 400 -20.07 4.56 0.25
C PHE A 400 -18.61 4.99 0.03
N TRP A 401 -17.84 5.12 1.10
CA TRP A 401 -16.41 5.39 1.09
C TRP A 401 -15.64 4.36 0.26
N LEU A 402 -15.95 3.07 0.44
CA LEU A 402 -15.31 1.99 -0.30
C LEU A 402 -15.49 2.17 -1.82
N VAL A 403 -16.73 2.31 -2.28
CA VAL A 403 -17.03 2.42 -3.72
C VAL A 403 -16.43 3.68 -4.33
N PHE A 404 -16.47 4.79 -3.58
CA PHE A 404 -15.83 6.04 -3.99
C PHE A 404 -14.32 5.87 -4.16
N ASN A 405 -13.62 5.39 -3.12
CA ASN A 405 -12.17 5.28 -3.12
C ASN A 405 -11.65 4.20 -4.07
N ALA A 406 -12.40 3.11 -4.24
CA ALA A 406 -12.09 2.08 -5.24
C ALA A 406 -12.15 2.64 -6.66
N ARG A 407 -13.10 3.54 -6.94
CA ARG A 407 -13.16 4.20 -8.25
C ARG A 407 -12.02 5.19 -8.46
N THR A 408 -11.69 6.00 -7.45
CA THR A 408 -10.59 6.98 -7.58
C THR A 408 -9.24 6.28 -7.73
N ALA A 409 -9.03 5.13 -7.05
CA ALA A 409 -7.87 4.27 -7.23
C ALA A 409 -7.84 3.67 -8.66
N ALA A 410 -8.96 3.14 -9.15
CA ALA A 410 -9.02 2.63 -10.52
C ALA A 410 -8.77 3.72 -11.58
N TYR A 411 -9.22 4.95 -11.34
CA TYR A 411 -8.94 6.09 -12.21
C TYR A 411 -7.46 6.50 -12.17
N PHE A 412 -6.84 6.49 -10.98
CA PHE A 412 -5.40 6.68 -10.83
C PHE A 412 -4.63 5.67 -11.69
N VAL A 413 -4.92 4.38 -11.52
CA VAL A 413 -4.22 3.30 -12.23
C VAL A 413 -4.39 3.41 -13.75
N LYS A 414 -5.57 3.83 -14.20
CA LYS A 414 -5.82 4.06 -15.63
C LYS A 414 -4.95 5.18 -16.21
N LEU A 415 -4.80 6.31 -15.51
CA LEU A 415 -4.04 7.46 -16.00
C LEU A 415 -2.53 7.25 -15.93
N PHE A 416 -2.07 6.60 -14.86
CA PHE A 416 -0.65 6.42 -14.57
C PHE A 416 -0.11 5.05 -14.97
N ARG A 417 -0.90 4.23 -15.69
CA ARG A 417 -0.48 2.92 -16.23
C ARG A 417 0.95 2.91 -16.81
N PRO A 418 1.37 3.88 -17.62
CA PRO A 418 2.71 3.86 -18.22
C PRO A 418 3.85 4.04 -17.21
N ASN A 419 3.58 4.64 -16.05
CA ASN A 419 4.58 4.82 -14.98
C ASN A 419 4.71 3.58 -14.09
N ILE A 420 3.75 2.67 -14.16
CA ILE A 420 3.66 1.42 -13.39
C ILE A 420 3.73 0.19 -14.32
N ASP A 421 4.16 0.38 -15.57
CA ASP A 421 4.10 -0.66 -16.61
C ASP A 421 5.07 -1.82 -16.32
N GLU A 422 6.20 -1.52 -15.68
CA GLU A 422 7.14 -2.54 -15.17
C GLU A 422 6.47 -3.44 -14.11
N LEU A 423 5.53 -2.90 -13.34
CA LEU A 423 4.72 -3.63 -12.37
C LEU A 423 3.49 -4.30 -13.00
N ILE A 424 3.01 -3.85 -14.16
CA ILE A 424 1.80 -4.38 -14.83
C ILE A 424 2.16 -5.41 -15.93
N ALA A 425 3.44 -5.74 -16.09
CA ALA A 425 3.90 -6.73 -17.06
C ALA A 425 3.17 -8.07 -16.83
N HIS A 426 2.23 -8.37 -17.73
CA HIS A 426 1.54 -9.65 -17.75
C HIS A 426 2.59 -10.74 -17.71
N GLU A 427 2.44 -11.68 -16.78
CA GLU A 427 3.07 -12.98 -16.97
C GLU A 427 2.64 -13.46 -18.35
N LYS A 428 3.60 -13.64 -19.27
CA LYS A 428 3.29 -14.19 -20.59
C LYS A 428 2.57 -15.49 -20.29
N GLU A 429 1.32 -15.60 -20.75
CA GLU A 429 0.56 -16.83 -20.58
C GLU A 429 1.32 -17.89 -21.36
N TYR A 430 2.17 -18.64 -20.66
CA TYR A 430 2.98 -19.68 -21.26
C TYR A 430 1.99 -20.78 -21.64
N VAL A 431 1.57 -20.81 -22.90
CA VAL A 431 1.03 -22.04 -23.50
C VAL A 431 2.10 -23.08 -23.23
N TYR A 432 1.76 -24.11 -22.47
CA TYR A 432 2.73 -25.11 -22.02
C TYR A 432 3.29 -25.84 -23.24
N VAL A 433 4.42 -25.36 -23.75
CA VAL A 433 5.27 -26.07 -24.69
C VAL A 433 6.25 -26.84 -23.82
N ALA A 434 6.28 -28.16 -23.94
CA ALA A 434 7.22 -28.98 -23.19
C ALA A 434 8.66 -28.46 -23.42
N LYS A 435 9.34 -28.05 -22.35
CA LYS A 435 10.71 -27.53 -22.41
C LYS A 435 11.61 -28.52 -23.14
N SER A 436 12.35 -28.04 -24.14
CA SER A 436 13.38 -28.82 -24.83
C SER A 436 14.50 -29.20 -23.85
N ALA A 437 15.20 -30.30 -24.12
CA ALA A 437 16.26 -30.81 -23.24
C ALA A 437 17.40 -29.79 -23.02
N ASP A 438 17.63 -28.89 -23.99
CA ASP A 438 18.74 -27.95 -23.98
C ASP A 438 18.55 -26.77 -23.03
N GLU A 439 17.34 -26.25 -22.84
CA GLU A 439 17.08 -25.13 -21.90
C GLU A 439 17.28 -25.55 -20.43
N ARG A 440 17.06 -26.84 -20.14
CA ARG A 440 17.35 -27.43 -18.82
C ARG A 440 18.84 -27.43 -18.46
N SER A 441 19.73 -27.35 -19.46
CA SER A 441 21.18 -27.38 -19.28
C SER A 441 21.82 -26.00 -19.02
N LEU A 442 21.08 -24.91 -19.26
CA LEU A 442 21.59 -23.54 -19.10
C LEU A 442 21.27 -22.93 -17.72
N GLU A 443 20.16 -23.33 -17.09
CA GLU A 443 19.83 -22.93 -15.69
C GLU A 443 20.81 -23.51 -14.65
N THR A 444 21.62 -24.51 -15.03
CA THR A 444 22.60 -25.16 -14.14
C THR A 444 23.88 -24.34 -13.92
N LYS A 445 24.06 -23.21 -14.62
CA LYS A 445 25.37 -22.52 -14.72
C LYS A 445 25.63 -21.35 -13.77
N SER A 446 24.73 -20.98 -12.87
CA SER A 446 25.02 -19.95 -11.83
C SER A 446 25.12 -20.52 -10.42
N THR A 447 25.63 -21.75 -10.29
CA THR A 447 25.82 -22.37 -8.97
C THR A 447 27.00 -21.73 -8.26
N GLU A 448 26.71 -20.95 -7.22
CA GLU A 448 27.66 -20.75 -6.13
C GLU A 448 28.27 -22.12 -5.75
N SER A 449 29.59 -22.20 -5.73
CA SER A 449 30.31 -23.45 -5.47
C SER A 449 30.20 -23.82 -3.99
N TRP A 450 30.09 -25.10 -3.66
CA TRP A 450 30.22 -25.60 -2.28
C TRP A 450 31.45 -25.05 -1.55
N ALA A 451 32.50 -24.68 -2.29
CA ALA A 451 33.68 -24.02 -1.73
C ALA A 451 33.35 -22.71 -0.99
N THR A 452 32.38 -21.90 -1.43
CA THR A 452 32.03 -20.64 -0.75
C THR A 452 31.34 -20.91 0.59
N VAL A 453 30.51 -21.95 0.68
CA VAL A 453 29.85 -22.38 1.92
C VAL A 453 30.88 -22.85 2.95
N PHE A 454 31.83 -23.69 2.55
CA PHE A 454 32.87 -24.14 3.47
C PHE A 454 33.85 -23.04 3.85
N ALA A 455 34.19 -22.16 2.91
CA ALA A 455 35.06 -21.02 3.18
C ALA A 455 34.42 -20.03 4.16
N SER A 456 33.13 -19.71 4.02
CA SER A 456 32.47 -18.76 4.92
C SER A 456 32.40 -19.27 6.36
N VAL A 457 32.03 -20.54 6.56
CA VAL A 457 31.99 -21.18 7.88
C VAL A 457 33.41 -21.35 8.44
N GLY A 458 34.37 -21.77 7.62
CA GLY A 458 35.76 -21.94 8.04
C GLY A 458 36.40 -20.62 8.51
N VAL A 459 36.19 -19.54 7.76
CA VAL A 459 36.64 -18.18 8.15
C VAL A 459 35.97 -17.75 9.44
N ALA A 460 34.67 -17.98 9.61
CA ALA A 460 33.95 -17.63 10.84
C ALA A 460 34.51 -18.37 12.07
N VAL A 461 34.79 -19.67 11.95
CA VAL A 461 35.41 -20.45 13.03
C VAL A 461 36.82 -19.95 13.35
N ALA A 462 37.65 -19.70 12.33
CA ALA A 462 39.01 -19.20 12.53
C ALA A 462 39.03 -17.81 13.20
N LEU A 463 38.16 -16.89 12.77
CA LEU A 463 38.00 -15.58 13.40
C LEU A 463 37.43 -15.71 14.82
N GLY A 464 36.50 -16.63 15.05
CA GLY A 464 35.95 -16.92 16.37
C GLY A 464 37.01 -17.42 17.34
N LEU A 465 37.86 -18.36 16.91
CA LEU A 465 38.99 -18.84 17.70
C LEU A 465 39.98 -17.72 18.03
N ALA A 466 40.42 -16.96 17.02
CA ALA A 466 41.38 -15.89 17.21
C ALA A 466 40.82 -14.77 18.11
N GLY A 467 39.60 -14.29 17.83
CA GLY A 467 38.95 -13.26 18.60
C GLY A 467 38.65 -13.69 20.04
N GLY A 468 38.23 -14.95 20.23
CA GLY A 468 37.97 -15.52 21.55
C GLY A 468 39.24 -15.69 22.39
N ALA A 469 40.34 -16.12 21.78
CA ALA A 469 41.64 -16.20 22.46
C ALA A 469 42.17 -14.82 22.85
N ILE A 470 42.06 -13.82 21.96
CA ILE A 470 42.41 -12.43 22.28
C ILE A 470 41.53 -11.91 23.43
N PHE A 471 40.21 -12.17 23.40
CA PHE A 471 39.33 -11.77 24.49
C PHE A 471 39.72 -12.37 25.84
N ALA A 472 40.13 -13.64 25.87
CA ALA A 472 40.65 -14.28 27.08
C ALA A 472 41.95 -13.63 27.58
N THR A 473 42.85 -13.18 26.68
CA THR A 473 44.10 -12.49 27.11
C THR A 473 43.86 -11.18 27.85
N PHE A 474 42.68 -10.56 27.69
CA PHE A 474 42.31 -9.32 28.36
C PHE A 474 41.40 -9.54 29.58
N ASN A 475 41.00 -10.78 29.88
CA ASN A 475 40.14 -11.11 31.00
C ASN A 475 40.76 -12.25 31.80
N ASP A 476 41.50 -11.91 32.86
CA ASP A 476 42.24 -12.86 33.69
C ASP A 476 41.36 -13.97 34.30
N ASP A 477 40.07 -13.69 34.46
CA ASP A 477 39.07 -14.62 35.02
C ASP A 477 38.51 -15.63 34.01
N ILE A 478 38.89 -15.54 32.72
CA ILE A 478 38.31 -16.36 31.65
C ILE A 478 39.39 -17.25 31.04
N GLY A 479 39.29 -18.56 31.28
CA GLY A 479 40.17 -19.53 30.63
C GLY A 479 40.14 -19.44 29.09
N TYR A 480 41.29 -19.63 28.43
CA TYR A 480 41.42 -19.58 26.96
C TYR A 480 40.43 -20.48 26.24
N LEU A 481 40.12 -21.66 26.80
CA LEU A 481 39.17 -22.60 26.21
C LEU A 481 37.74 -22.03 26.22
N TYR A 482 37.35 -21.35 27.29
CA TYR A 482 36.09 -20.64 27.37
C TYR A 482 36.06 -19.48 26.37
N GLY A 483 37.10 -18.64 26.37
CA GLY A 483 37.19 -17.50 25.44
C GLY A 483 37.09 -17.91 23.98
N MET A 484 37.84 -18.93 23.56
CA MET A 484 37.75 -19.52 22.22
C MET A 484 36.35 -20.07 21.91
N GLY A 485 35.74 -20.77 22.87
CA GLY A 485 34.37 -21.28 22.74
C GLY A 485 33.33 -20.18 22.53
N ALA A 486 33.42 -19.10 23.31
CA ALA A 486 32.56 -17.93 23.19
C ALA A 486 32.74 -17.23 21.83
N GLY A 487 34.00 -17.07 21.38
CA GLY A 487 34.31 -16.47 20.09
C GLY A 487 33.75 -17.29 18.91
N ILE A 488 33.87 -18.62 18.94
CA ILE A 488 33.25 -19.50 17.94
C ILE A 488 31.72 -19.38 17.99
N ALA A 489 31.10 -19.38 19.18
CA ALA A 489 29.66 -19.29 19.31
C ALA A 489 29.10 -17.98 18.72
N ILE A 490 29.78 -16.85 18.95
CA ILE A 490 29.39 -15.55 18.40
C ILE A 490 29.53 -15.54 16.88
N MET A 491 30.70 -15.90 16.34
CA MET A 491 30.94 -15.85 14.89
C MET A 491 30.11 -16.89 14.12
N GLY A 492 29.91 -18.07 14.70
CA GLY A 492 28.97 -19.08 14.21
C GLY A 492 27.54 -18.54 14.18
N GLY A 493 27.09 -17.86 15.24
CA GLY A 493 25.76 -17.27 15.32
C GLY A 493 25.51 -16.20 14.24
N LEU A 494 26.49 -15.32 14.00
CA LEU A 494 26.43 -14.32 12.94
C LEU A 494 26.36 -14.98 11.54
N THR A 495 27.13 -16.03 11.32
CA THR A 495 27.15 -16.76 10.04
C THR A 495 25.84 -17.52 9.83
N ALA A 496 25.29 -18.13 10.88
CA ALA A 496 23.99 -18.78 10.86
C ALA A 496 22.89 -17.76 10.53
N LEU A 497 22.92 -16.57 11.14
CA LEU A 497 22.00 -15.49 10.82
C LEU A 497 22.11 -15.07 9.35
N GLY A 498 23.32 -14.97 8.80
CA GLY A 498 23.55 -14.71 7.38
C GLY A 498 22.93 -15.76 6.45
N GLY A 499 23.15 -17.04 6.74
CA GLY A 499 22.52 -18.15 6.02
C GLY A 499 20.99 -18.11 6.10
N LYS A 500 20.44 -17.84 7.29
CA LYS A 500 18.99 -17.69 7.52
C LYS A 500 18.41 -16.52 6.72
N ILE A 501 19.05 -15.35 6.74
CA ILE A 501 18.63 -14.18 5.94
C ILE A 501 18.64 -14.51 4.44
N ALA A 502 19.64 -15.25 3.96
CA ALA A 502 19.72 -15.66 2.57
C ALA A 502 18.60 -16.63 2.16
N VAL A 503 18.24 -17.61 3.02
CA VAL A 503 17.04 -18.43 2.80
C VAL A 503 15.77 -17.58 2.82
N CYS A 504 15.64 -16.66 3.78
CA CYS A 504 14.50 -15.75 3.86
C CYS A 504 14.38 -14.84 2.64
N LYS A 505 15.50 -14.45 2.01
CA LYS A 505 15.50 -13.68 0.76
C LYS A 505 14.87 -14.49 -0.38
N ILE A 506 15.28 -15.76 -0.54
CA ILE A 506 14.69 -16.66 -1.54
C ILE A 506 13.21 -16.88 -1.24
N ALA A 507 12.88 -17.12 0.03
CA ALA A 507 11.52 -17.22 0.50
C ALA A 507 10.70 -15.97 0.20
N TRP A 508 11.29 -14.78 0.30
CA TRP A 508 10.61 -13.50 0.04
C TRP A 508 10.23 -13.33 -1.43
N GLU A 509 11.10 -13.79 -2.33
CA GLU A 509 10.86 -13.79 -3.77
C GLU A 509 9.66 -14.67 -4.14
N GLU A 510 9.45 -15.80 -3.46
CA GLU A 510 8.26 -16.64 -3.62
C GLU A 510 7.04 -16.07 -2.86
N SER A 511 7.21 -15.71 -1.58
CA SER A 511 6.16 -15.19 -0.70
C SER A 511 6.72 -14.54 0.56
N ALA A 512 6.31 -13.30 0.82
CA ALA A 512 6.63 -12.64 2.09
C ALA A 512 6.15 -13.44 3.32
N ILE A 513 5.06 -14.21 3.20
CA ILE A 513 4.58 -15.07 4.28
C ILE A 513 5.59 -16.19 4.57
N TRP A 514 6.14 -16.82 3.53
CA TRP A 514 7.20 -17.82 3.68
C TRP A 514 8.43 -17.21 4.34
N ALA A 515 8.85 -16.02 3.92
CA ALA A 515 10.00 -15.36 4.51
C ALA A 515 9.80 -15.00 6.00
N ILE A 516 8.64 -14.46 6.36
CA ILE A 516 8.29 -14.12 7.74
C ILE A 516 8.28 -15.39 8.60
N PHE A 517 7.61 -16.46 8.14
CA PHE A 517 7.59 -17.70 8.91
C PHE A 517 8.98 -18.37 8.96
N CYS A 518 9.77 -18.35 7.89
CA CYS A 518 11.15 -18.84 7.93
C CYS A 518 12.01 -18.04 8.92
N PHE A 519 11.75 -16.74 9.09
CA PHE A 519 12.52 -15.91 10.00
C PHE A 519 12.10 -16.09 11.47
N PHE A 520 10.79 -16.12 11.74
CA PHE A 520 10.25 -16.13 13.11
C PHE A 520 9.79 -17.50 13.60
N SER A 521 9.85 -18.56 12.79
CA SER A 521 9.45 -19.90 13.23
C SER A 521 10.28 -20.32 14.46
N PRO A 522 9.64 -20.70 15.57
CA PRO A 522 10.34 -21.38 16.65
C PRO A 522 10.98 -22.66 16.09
N PHE A 523 12.20 -22.95 16.55
CA PHE A 523 13.00 -24.11 16.11
C PHE A 523 13.27 -24.19 14.60
N ASP A 524 13.07 -23.09 13.86
CA ASP A 524 13.34 -23.01 12.42
C ASP A 524 12.61 -24.08 11.55
N ILE A 525 11.56 -24.73 12.06
CA ILE A 525 10.83 -25.80 11.36
C ILE A 525 10.34 -25.36 9.97
N VAL A 526 9.77 -24.16 9.87
CA VAL A 526 9.31 -23.64 8.58
C VAL A 526 10.49 -23.40 7.62
N LEU A 527 11.63 -22.93 8.13
CA LEU A 527 12.84 -22.74 7.33
C LEU A 527 13.36 -24.07 6.77
N PHE A 528 13.29 -25.16 7.54
CA PHE A 528 13.57 -26.52 7.06
C PHE A 528 12.59 -26.94 5.96
N ILE A 529 11.27 -26.84 6.22
CA ILE A 529 10.23 -27.23 5.25
C ILE A 529 10.41 -26.46 3.93
N TYR A 530 10.62 -25.14 4.02
CA TYR A 530 10.83 -24.28 2.88
C TYR A 530 12.09 -24.66 2.10
N SER A 531 13.21 -24.88 2.80
CA SER A 531 14.49 -25.21 2.17
C SER A 531 14.45 -26.58 1.48
N ILE A 532 13.74 -27.56 2.03
CA ILE A 532 13.52 -28.86 1.39
C ILE A 532 12.65 -28.71 0.15
N LYS A 533 11.54 -27.96 0.26
CA LYS A 533 10.63 -27.70 -0.87
C LYS A 533 11.36 -27.00 -2.02
N ASN A 534 12.23 -26.04 -1.70
CA ASN A 534 12.95 -25.21 -2.67
C ASN A 534 14.46 -25.53 -2.71
N TRP A 535 14.82 -26.81 -2.58
CA TRP A 535 16.21 -27.25 -2.42
C TRP A 535 17.16 -26.71 -3.48
N HIS A 536 16.72 -26.65 -4.74
CA HIS A 536 17.55 -26.16 -5.83
C HIS A 536 18.07 -24.73 -5.59
N ALA A 537 17.22 -23.84 -5.09
CA ALA A 537 17.56 -22.45 -4.80
C ALA A 537 18.15 -22.28 -3.39
N ALA A 538 17.60 -22.97 -2.39
CA ALA A 538 17.90 -22.74 -0.98
C ALA A 538 19.06 -23.58 -0.41
N LYS A 539 19.55 -24.61 -1.11
CA LYS A 539 20.53 -25.57 -0.54
C LYS A 539 21.78 -24.92 0.06
N LEU A 540 22.40 -23.96 -0.61
CA LEU A 540 23.67 -23.37 -0.17
C LEU A 540 23.50 -22.49 1.07
N PRO A 541 22.57 -21.51 1.09
CA PRO A 541 22.35 -20.71 2.30
C PRO A 541 21.79 -21.55 3.45
N PHE A 542 20.98 -22.57 3.15
CA PHE A 542 20.48 -23.50 4.16
C PHE A 542 21.61 -24.34 4.78
N VAL A 543 22.51 -24.91 3.98
CA VAL A 543 23.64 -25.69 4.51
C VAL A 543 24.64 -24.79 5.23
N THR A 544 24.85 -23.56 4.76
CA THR A 544 25.64 -22.55 5.50
C THR A 544 25.05 -22.32 6.90
N TYR A 545 23.72 -22.15 6.98
CA TYR A 545 23.01 -22.01 8.26
C TYR A 545 23.19 -23.26 9.16
N LEU A 546 23.07 -24.47 8.61
CA LEU A 546 23.25 -25.71 9.40
C LEU A 546 24.68 -25.87 9.92
N LEU A 547 25.69 -25.69 9.07
CA LEU A 547 27.10 -25.81 9.45
C LEU A 547 27.50 -24.73 10.47
N ALA A 548 26.98 -23.51 10.31
CA ALA A 548 27.21 -22.44 11.26
C ALA A 548 26.57 -22.72 12.64
N ASN A 549 25.37 -23.31 12.70
CA ASN A 549 24.77 -23.76 13.97
C ASN A 549 25.56 -24.92 14.60
N ALA A 550 26.14 -25.82 13.79
CA ALA A 550 27.04 -26.85 14.30
C ALA A 550 28.31 -26.22 14.93
N ALA A 551 28.85 -25.15 14.33
CA ALA A 551 29.94 -24.37 14.91
C ALA A 551 29.51 -23.69 16.23
N VAL A 552 28.29 -23.13 16.31
CA VAL A 552 27.74 -22.59 17.56
C VAL A 552 27.69 -23.66 18.66
N ALA A 553 27.19 -24.85 18.35
CA ALA A 553 27.15 -25.96 19.29
C ALA A 553 28.56 -26.37 19.75
N LEU A 554 29.54 -26.42 18.84
CA LEU A 554 30.94 -26.65 19.18
C LEU A 554 31.48 -25.58 20.13
N GLY A 555 31.17 -24.31 19.88
CA GLY A 555 31.53 -23.20 20.77
C GLY A 555 30.99 -23.38 22.19
N TYR A 556 29.73 -23.81 22.34
CA TYR A 556 29.15 -24.15 23.65
C TYR A 556 29.85 -25.33 24.33
N VAL A 557 30.20 -26.38 23.59
CA VAL A 557 30.94 -27.52 24.13
C VAL A 557 32.31 -27.08 24.66
N LEU A 558 33.04 -26.23 23.92
CA LEU A 558 34.33 -25.67 24.38
C LEU A 558 34.16 -24.83 25.64
N MET A 559 33.12 -23.99 25.72
CA MET A 559 32.84 -23.20 26.92
C MET A 559 32.57 -24.09 28.15
N ILE A 560 31.75 -25.13 28.00
CA ILE A 560 31.47 -26.09 29.08
C ILE A 560 32.75 -26.80 29.52
N MET A 561 33.57 -27.28 28.59
CA MET A 561 34.85 -27.90 28.92
C MET A 561 35.79 -26.93 29.63
N GLY A 562 35.80 -25.64 29.25
CA GLY A 562 36.54 -24.59 29.95
C GLY A 562 36.14 -24.50 31.42
N VAL A 563 34.85 -24.35 31.70
CA VAL A 563 34.31 -24.29 33.08
C VAL A 563 34.63 -25.56 33.86
N VAL A 564 34.43 -26.74 33.25
CA VAL A 564 34.73 -28.02 33.91
C VAL A 564 36.21 -28.13 34.24
N SER A 565 37.11 -27.69 33.35
CA SER A 565 38.56 -27.73 33.59
C SER A 565 38.97 -26.85 34.76
N GLU A 566 38.37 -25.67 34.91
CA GLU A 566 38.61 -24.76 36.04
C GLU A 566 38.08 -25.35 37.36
N VAL A 567 36.88 -25.94 37.33
CA VAL A 567 36.30 -26.61 38.50
C VAL A 567 37.15 -27.79 38.96
N VAL A 568 37.64 -28.60 38.02
CA VAL A 568 38.53 -29.74 38.33
C VAL A 568 39.87 -29.26 38.88
N ALA A 569 40.44 -28.19 38.32
CA ALA A 569 41.69 -27.61 38.82
C ALA A 569 41.55 -26.98 40.21
N ALA A 570 40.35 -26.51 40.56
CA ALA A 570 40.05 -25.93 41.87
C ALA A 570 39.81 -27.00 42.97
N GLN A 571 39.62 -28.28 42.61
CA GLN A 571 39.46 -29.32 43.62
C GLN A 571 40.80 -29.62 44.31
N PRO A 572 40.85 -29.63 45.65
CA PRO A 572 42.05 -30.04 46.37
C PRO A 572 42.41 -31.50 46.01
N PRO A 573 43.70 -31.87 45.98
CA PRO A 573 44.11 -33.23 45.68
C PRO A 573 43.41 -34.19 46.64
N ALA A 574 42.72 -35.20 46.09
CA ALA A 574 42.07 -36.23 46.88
C ALA A 574 43.15 -37.01 47.66
N ASN A 575 43.16 -36.84 48.99
CA ASN A 575 44.01 -37.61 49.89
C ASN A 575 43.60 -39.08 49.96
#